data_AF-G5DX42-F1
#
_entry.id   AF-G5DX42-F1
#
_cell.length_a   1.000
_cell.length_b   1.000
_cell.length_c   1.000
_cell.angle_alpha   90.00
_cell.angle_beta   90.00
_cell.angle_gamma   90.00
#
_symmetry.space_group_name_H-M   'P 1'
#
loop_
_entity.id
_entity.type
_entity.pdbx_description
1 polymer ?
#
loop_
_entity_poly.entity_id
_entity_poly.type
_entity_poly.pdbx_seq_one_letter_code
_entity_poly.pdbx_strand_id
1 'polypeptide(L)'
;KFTFEDMLCFQKDPIPTSLLKISTDLVTRATKQFQTILKYMGVDSSDRVAPTSIDERIELVGKLYKRTLKRPELRDELFVQISKQTRNNPDRQYLIKAWELMYLCASSMPPSKEIGGYLSEYVHNVAYSASIDSEIQLLAQKYFKCLKELYQGWTPANRSWSRR
;
A
#
# COMPACT_ATOMS: atom_id res chain seq x y z
N LYS A 1 17.63 -8.86 -16.49
CA LYS A 1 17.69 -7.41 -16.16
C LYS A 1 16.75 -7.19 -14.99
N PHE A 2 17.27 -6.83 -13.81
CA PHE A 2 16.45 -6.43 -12.66
C PHE A 2 15.88 -5.04 -12.96
N THR A 3 14.57 -4.89 -12.93
CA THR A 3 13.84 -3.62 -13.11
C THR A 3 13.55 -2.98 -11.75
N PHE A 4 13.24 -1.69 -11.73
CA PHE A 4 12.79 -1.01 -10.50
C PHE A 4 11.51 -1.66 -9.92
N GLU A 5 10.66 -2.26 -10.77
CA GLU A 5 9.49 -3.01 -10.33
C GLU A 5 9.85 -4.32 -9.63
N ASP A 6 10.97 -4.95 -9.97
CA ASP A 6 11.47 -6.15 -9.28
C ASP A 6 11.89 -5.84 -7.83
N MET A 7 12.25 -4.58 -7.52
CA MET A 7 12.53 -4.12 -6.15
C MET A 7 11.26 -3.89 -5.32
N LEU A 8 10.10 -3.83 -5.95
CA LEU A 8 8.79 -3.63 -5.31
C LEU A 8 8.00 -4.93 -5.20
N CYS A 9 8.68 -6.05 -4.96
CA CYS A 9 8.02 -7.32 -4.64
C CYS A 9 7.88 -7.53 -3.15
N PHE A 10 6.92 -8.37 -2.77
CA PHE A 10 6.71 -8.83 -1.41
C PHE A 10 8.00 -9.30 -0.75
N GLN A 11 8.20 -8.90 0.50
CA GLN A 11 9.22 -9.46 1.36
C GLN A 11 8.69 -9.68 2.77
N LYS A 12 9.27 -10.65 3.48
CA LYS A 12 8.94 -10.94 4.88
C LYS A 12 9.75 -10.11 5.85
N ASP A 13 11.00 -9.83 5.51
CA ASP A 13 11.91 -9.10 6.39
C ASP A 13 11.63 -7.59 6.39
N PRO A 14 11.87 -6.89 7.51
CA PRO A 14 11.80 -5.44 7.56
C PRO A 14 12.73 -4.78 6.52
N ILE A 15 12.30 -3.66 5.93
CA ILE A 15 13.17 -2.85 5.06
C ILE A 15 14.21 -2.07 5.90
N PRO A 16 15.46 -1.93 5.42
CA PRO A 16 16.51 -1.20 6.13
C PRO A 16 16.40 0.32 5.96
N THR A 17 15.67 0.80 4.95
CA THR A 17 15.48 2.23 4.62
C THR A 17 14.12 2.46 3.97
N SER A 18 13.70 3.72 3.80
CA SER A 18 12.51 4.08 3.01
C SER A 18 12.67 3.70 1.53
N LEU A 19 11.54 3.42 0.88
CA LEU A 19 11.48 3.13 -0.56
C LEU A 19 11.55 4.43 -1.37
N LEU A 20 10.91 5.50 -0.90
CA LEU A 20 11.02 6.83 -1.46
C LEU A 20 12.20 7.58 -0.86
N LYS A 21 12.73 8.52 -1.64
CA LYS A 21 13.71 9.50 -1.15
C LYS A 21 12.99 10.54 -0.29
N ILE A 22 13.05 10.36 1.02
CA ILE A 22 12.50 11.26 2.03
C ILE A 22 13.61 11.83 2.91
N SER A 23 13.29 12.83 3.74
CA SER A 23 14.24 13.39 4.69
C SER A 23 14.77 12.33 5.67
N THR A 24 16.03 12.42 6.04
CA THR A 24 16.74 11.42 6.86
C THR A 24 16.10 11.24 8.24
N ASP A 25 15.49 12.29 8.81
CA ASP A 25 14.75 12.22 10.08
C ASP A 25 13.46 11.38 9.99
N LEU A 26 12.94 11.16 8.77
CA LEU A 26 11.74 10.37 8.52
C LEU A 26 12.03 8.91 8.19
N VAL A 27 13.26 8.55 7.80
CA VAL A 27 13.64 7.19 7.39
C VAL A 27 13.35 6.17 8.49
N THR A 28 13.74 6.46 9.73
CA THR A 28 13.45 5.59 10.88
C THR A 28 11.95 5.41 11.14
N ARG A 29 11.12 6.39 10.76
CA ARG A 29 9.66 6.30 10.88
C ARG A 29 9.08 5.45 9.76
N ALA A 30 9.63 5.56 8.54
CA ALA A 30 9.26 4.75 7.39
C ALA A 30 9.59 3.26 7.59
N THR A 31 10.75 2.92 8.16
CA THR A 31 11.11 1.51 8.44
C THR A 31 10.20 0.91 9.52
N LYS A 32 9.91 1.68 10.59
CA LYS A 32 8.91 1.29 11.59
C LYS A 32 7.49 1.21 11.04
N GLN A 33 7.18 1.95 9.98
CA GLN A 33 5.89 1.87 9.29
C GLN A 33 5.76 0.55 8.54
N PHE A 34 6.83 0.13 7.86
CA PHE A 34 6.87 -1.17 7.19
C PHE A 34 6.68 -2.35 8.14
N GLN A 35 7.31 -2.30 9.32
CA GLN A 35 7.09 -3.32 10.37
C GLN A 35 5.62 -3.41 10.81
N THR A 36 4.95 -2.26 10.94
CA THR A 36 3.51 -2.22 11.23
C THR A 36 2.69 -2.86 10.11
N ILE A 37 3.06 -2.68 8.85
CA ILE A 37 2.41 -3.32 7.69
C ILE A 37 2.56 -4.84 7.76
N LEU A 38 3.79 -5.34 7.98
CA LEU A 38 4.06 -6.77 8.12
C LEU A 38 3.22 -7.40 9.23
N LYS A 39 3.13 -6.71 10.37
CA LYS A 39 2.34 -7.15 11.53
C LYS A 39 0.83 -7.14 11.26
N TYR A 40 0.33 -6.12 10.56
CA TYR A 40 -1.08 -6.07 10.14
C TYR A 40 -1.42 -7.25 9.22
N MET A 41 -0.51 -7.57 8.30
CA MET A 41 -0.64 -8.70 7.38
C MET A 41 -0.51 -10.07 8.06
N GLY A 42 -0.03 -10.13 9.31
CA GLY A 42 0.24 -11.38 10.01
C GLY A 42 1.52 -12.09 9.56
N VAL A 43 2.43 -11.38 8.87
CA VAL A 43 3.69 -11.94 8.38
C VAL A 43 4.66 -12.21 9.53
N ASP A 44 4.68 -11.36 10.55
CA ASP A 44 5.48 -11.55 11.78
C ASP A 44 4.89 -12.63 12.72
N SER A 45 3.72 -13.14 12.38
CA SER A 45 2.93 -14.06 13.19
C SER A 45 2.99 -15.50 12.66
N SER A 46 3.85 -15.78 11.68
CA SER A 46 4.07 -17.15 11.17
C SER A 46 4.50 -18.13 12.26
N ASP A 47 5.11 -17.61 13.33
CA ASP A 47 5.56 -18.40 14.48
C ASP A 47 4.57 -18.35 15.67
N ARG A 48 3.43 -17.68 15.50
CA ARG A 48 2.40 -17.56 16.54
C ARG A 48 1.30 -18.60 16.35
N VAL A 49 0.81 -19.12 17.48
CA VAL A 49 -0.29 -20.09 17.53
C VAL A 49 -1.64 -19.49 17.11
N ALA A 50 -1.81 -18.17 17.26
CA ALA A 50 -3.06 -17.48 16.98
C ALA A 50 -2.87 -16.32 15.97
N PRO A 51 -3.83 -16.12 15.03
CA PRO A 51 -3.83 -14.95 14.14
C PRO A 51 -3.94 -13.63 14.90
N THR A 52 -3.41 -12.55 14.33
CA THR A 52 -3.60 -11.17 14.83
C THR A 52 -5.09 -10.90 15.07
N SER A 53 -5.45 -10.42 16.26
CA SER A 53 -6.86 -10.13 16.59
C SER A 53 -7.38 -8.92 15.80
N ILE A 54 -8.71 -8.76 15.74
CA ILE A 54 -9.31 -7.58 15.11
C ILE A 54 -8.91 -6.29 15.84
N ASP A 55 -8.91 -6.30 17.18
CA ASP A 55 -8.55 -5.14 17.98
C ASP A 55 -7.09 -4.74 17.76
N GLU A 56 -6.19 -5.72 17.69
CA GLU A 56 -4.78 -5.46 17.38
C GLU A 56 -4.62 -4.85 15.97
N ARG A 57 -5.37 -5.35 14.97
CA ARG A 57 -5.38 -4.74 13.62
C ARG A 57 -5.89 -3.29 13.64
N ILE A 58 -6.95 -3.00 14.39
CA ILE A 58 -7.49 -1.65 14.54
C ILE A 58 -6.44 -0.72 15.15
N GLU A 59 -5.72 -1.16 16.19
CA GLU A 59 -4.64 -0.38 16.79
C GLU A 59 -3.49 -0.12 15.81
N LEU A 60 -3.12 -1.11 15.00
CA LEU A 60 -2.05 -0.98 14.00
C LEU A 60 -2.42 0.05 12.94
N VAL A 61 -3.66 0.01 12.41
CA VAL A 61 -4.17 1.01 11.48
C VAL A 61 -4.18 2.40 12.12
N GLY A 62 -4.64 2.52 13.37
CA GLY A 62 -4.60 3.78 14.13
C GLY A 62 -3.18 4.33 14.29
N LYS A 63 -2.18 3.46 14.51
CA LYS A 63 -0.76 3.85 14.57
C LYS A 63 -0.25 4.36 13.21
N LEU A 64 -0.65 3.74 12.09
CA LEU A 64 -0.30 4.20 10.75
C LEU A 64 -0.88 5.59 10.50
N TYR A 65 -2.18 5.80 10.76
CA TYR A 65 -2.86 7.07 10.52
C TYR A 65 -2.26 8.22 11.32
N LYS A 66 -1.95 7.99 12.61
CA LYS A 66 -1.27 9.00 13.45
C LYS A 66 0.08 9.46 12.88
N ARG A 67 0.81 8.57 12.18
CA ARG A 67 2.12 8.89 11.60
C ARG A 67 2.00 9.70 10.32
N THR A 68 1.01 9.39 9.48
CA THR A 68 0.83 9.93 8.12
C THR A 68 -0.03 11.18 8.06
N LEU A 69 -0.97 11.40 8.99
CA LEU A 69 -1.95 12.50 8.93
C LEU A 69 -1.33 13.90 8.73
N LYS A 70 -0.18 14.15 9.34
CA LYS A 70 0.52 15.44 9.30
C LYS A 70 1.82 15.41 8.49
N ARG A 71 2.11 14.31 7.78
CA ARG A 71 3.38 14.07 7.08
C ARG A 71 3.12 13.46 5.71
N PRO A 72 2.85 14.29 4.69
CA PRO A 72 2.55 13.83 3.33
C PRO A 72 3.60 12.85 2.77
N GLU A 73 4.87 13.03 3.11
CA GLU A 73 5.98 12.17 2.68
C GLU A 73 5.86 10.75 3.24
N LEU A 74 5.47 10.60 4.52
CA LEU A 74 5.22 9.29 5.12
C LEU A 74 3.93 8.65 4.60
N ARG A 75 2.95 9.45 4.20
CA ARG A 75 1.72 8.97 3.56
C ARG A 75 2.04 8.37 2.20
N ASP A 76 2.80 9.07 1.37
CA ASP A 76 3.22 8.58 0.05
C ASP A 76 4.08 7.32 0.18
N GLU A 77 5.03 7.32 1.12
CA GLU A 77 5.83 6.14 1.47
C GLU A 77 4.95 4.96 1.91
N LEU A 78 3.88 5.20 2.69
CA LEU A 78 2.94 4.16 3.11
C LEU A 78 2.30 3.46 1.91
N PHE A 79 1.82 4.22 0.94
CA PHE A 79 1.20 3.67 -0.26
C PHE A 79 2.19 2.85 -1.09
N VAL A 80 3.44 3.32 -1.24
CA VAL A 80 4.49 2.58 -1.96
C VAL A 80 4.88 1.29 -1.21
N GLN A 81 4.98 1.34 0.12
CA GLN A 81 5.27 0.16 0.95
C GLN A 81 4.16 -0.90 0.90
N ILE A 82 2.88 -0.49 0.99
CA ILE A 82 1.75 -1.45 0.88
C ILE A 82 1.72 -2.04 -0.52
N SER A 83 1.88 -1.21 -1.55
CA SER A 83 1.98 -1.59 -2.96
C SER A 83 3.08 -2.63 -3.19
N LYS A 84 4.26 -2.47 -2.57
CA LYS A 84 5.31 -3.50 -2.61
C LYS A 84 4.83 -4.85 -2.09
N GLN A 85 4.05 -4.86 -1.00
CA GLN A 85 3.52 -6.08 -0.40
C GLN A 85 2.37 -6.74 -1.18
N THR A 86 1.83 -6.08 -2.21
CA THR A 86 0.81 -6.66 -3.09
C THR A 86 1.38 -7.30 -4.36
N ARG A 87 2.66 -7.07 -4.71
CA ARG A 87 3.30 -7.63 -5.91
C ARG A 87 4.06 -8.91 -5.57
N ASN A 88 3.86 -9.95 -6.38
CA ASN A 88 4.53 -11.24 -6.24
C ASN A 88 4.45 -11.81 -4.80
N ASN A 89 3.33 -11.57 -4.13
CA ASN A 89 3.07 -12.13 -2.80
C ASN A 89 2.57 -13.57 -2.97
N PRO A 90 3.35 -14.57 -2.53
CA PRO A 90 3.02 -15.98 -2.75
C PRO A 90 1.90 -16.47 -1.83
N ASP A 91 1.62 -15.75 -0.75
CA ASP A 91 0.60 -16.13 0.24
C ASP A 91 -0.68 -15.34 0.01
N ARG A 92 -1.76 -16.06 -0.30
CA ARG A 92 -3.07 -15.46 -0.57
C ARG A 92 -3.61 -14.65 0.61
N GLN A 93 -3.43 -15.13 1.84
CA GLN A 93 -3.94 -14.46 3.03
C GLN A 93 -3.19 -13.15 3.27
N TYR A 94 -1.87 -13.16 3.14
CA TYR A 94 -1.07 -11.93 3.23
C TYR A 94 -1.44 -10.95 2.13
N LEU A 95 -1.64 -11.42 0.91
CA LEU A 95 -2.01 -10.58 -0.22
C LEU A 95 -3.35 -9.87 0.00
N ILE A 96 -4.36 -10.57 0.51
CA ILE A 96 -5.64 -9.95 0.87
C ILE A 96 -5.45 -8.89 1.95
N LYS A 97 -4.68 -9.17 3.00
CA LYS A 97 -4.43 -8.19 4.05
C LYS A 97 -3.69 -6.96 3.54
N ALA A 98 -2.77 -7.10 2.60
CA ALA A 98 -2.13 -5.96 1.95
C ALA A 98 -3.15 -5.10 1.17
N TRP A 99 -4.04 -5.72 0.39
CA TRP A 99 -5.07 -5.01 -0.37
C TRP A 99 -6.16 -4.39 0.51
N GLU A 100 -6.57 -5.06 1.59
CA GLU A 100 -7.46 -4.49 2.60
C GLU A 100 -6.84 -3.22 3.19
N LEU A 101 -5.56 -3.28 3.59
CA LEU A 101 -4.87 -2.12 4.15
C LEU A 101 -4.73 -0.97 3.14
N MET A 102 -4.44 -1.30 1.87
CA MET A 102 -4.37 -0.34 0.77
C MET A 102 -5.70 0.42 0.60
N TYR A 103 -6.81 -0.32 0.60
CA TYR A 103 -8.16 0.23 0.51
C TYR A 103 -8.50 1.09 1.74
N LEU A 104 -8.25 0.59 2.96
CA LEU A 104 -8.50 1.34 4.19
C LEU A 104 -7.76 2.68 4.19
N CYS A 105 -6.47 2.68 3.84
CA CYS A 105 -5.70 3.92 3.73
C CYS A 105 -6.30 4.87 2.70
N ALA A 106 -6.65 4.40 1.50
CA ALA A 106 -7.23 5.26 0.46
C ALA A 106 -8.58 5.86 0.85
N SER A 107 -9.40 5.14 1.63
CA SER A 107 -10.69 5.64 2.12
C SER A 107 -10.57 6.78 3.15
N SER A 108 -9.43 6.91 3.81
CA SER A 108 -9.19 7.91 4.86
C SER A 108 -8.29 9.05 4.41
N MET A 109 -7.27 8.75 3.59
CA MET A 109 -6.30 9.71 3.08
C MET A 109 -5.79 9.25 1.70
N PRO A 110 -6.00 10.03 0.63
CA PRO A 110 -5.42 9.67 -0.65
C PRO A 110 -3.89 9.93 -0.64
N PRO A 111 -3.09 9.22 -1.46
CA PRO A 111 -1.70 9.59 -1.72
C PRO A 111 -1.61 10.99 -2.38
N SER A 112 -0.39 11.47 -2.66
CA SER A 112 -0.22 12.56 -3.63
C SER A 112 -0.68 12.14 -5.03
N LYS A 113 -0.95 13.13 -5.90
CA LYS A 113 -1.31 12.86 -7.30
C LYS A 113 -0.20 12.11 -8.06
N GLU A 114 1.06 12.36 -7.71
CA GLU A 114 2.22 11.69 -8.30
C GLU A 114 2.22 10.20 -7.97
N ILE A 115 2.13 9.85 -6.67
CA ILE A 115 2.08 8.45 -6.24
C ILE A 115 0.78 7.78 -6.70
N GLY A 116 -0.37 8.47 -6.65
CA GLY A 116 -1.63 7.96 -7.19
C GLY A 116 -1.53 7.65 -8.70
N GLY A 117 -0.89 8.51 -9.47
CA GLY A 117 -0.59 8.29 -10.89
C GLY A 117 0.34 7.10 -11.10
N TYR A 118 1.43 7.00 -10.33
CA TYR A 118 2.37 5.89 -10.38
C TYR A 118 1.69 4.53 -10.12
N LEU A 119 0.79 4.46 -9.14
CA LEU A 119 0.11 3.21 -8.76
C LEU A 119 -1.04 2.84 -9.70
N SER A 120 -1.54 3.80 -10.46
CA SER A 120 -2.82 3.66 -11.17
C SER A 120 -2.87 2.51 -12.17
N GLU A 121 -1.85 2.35 -13.01
CA GLU A 121 -1.81 1.33 -14.06
C GLU A 121 -1.75 -0.07 -13.44
N TYR A 122 -0.89 -0.25 -12.44
CA TYR A 122 -0.79 -1.51 -11.69
C TYR A 122 -2.13 -1.87 -11.03
N VAL A 123 -2.73 -0.95 -10.29
CA VAL A 123 -4.01 -1.18 -9.59
C VAL A 123 -5.13 -1.49 -10.58
N HIS A 124 -5.18 -0.76 -11.70
CA HIS A 124 -6.17 -1.00 -12.75
C HIS A 124 -6.05 -2.41 -13.32
N ASN A 125 -4.83 -2.86 -13.60
CA ASN A 125 -4.59 -4.22 -14.09
C ASN A 125 -5.04 -5.27 -13.08
N VAL A 126 -4.76 -5.06 -11.78
CA VAL A 126 -5.23 -5.97 -10.72
C VAL A 126 -6.77 -5.95 -10.59
N ALA A 127 -7.39 -4.78 -10.72
CA ALA A 127 -8.84 -4.60 -10.57
C ALA A 127 -9.67 -5.25 -11.68
N TYR A 128 -9.11 -5.43 -12.88
CA TYR A 128 -9.85 -5.85 -14.07
C TYR A 128 -9.25 -7.05 -14.82
N SER A 129 -8.15 -7.63 -14.35
CA SER A 129 -7.59 -8.84 -14.94
C SER A 129 -8.35 -10.09 -14.49
N ALA A 130 -8.88 -10.86 -15.44
CA ALA A 130 -9.60 -12.11 -15.18
C ALA A 130 -8.75 -13.21 -14.49
N SER A 131 -7.42 -13.10 -14.53
CA SER A 131 -6.50 -14.05 -13.90
C SER A 131 -6.29 -13.82 -12.40
N ILE A 132 -6.78 -12.71 -11.85
CA ILE A 132 -6.61 -12.34 -10.44
C ILE A 132 -7.77 -12.89 -9.61
N ASP A 133 -7.49 -13.29 -8.36
CA ASP A 133 -8.51 -13.69 -7.40
C ASP A 133 -9.60 -12.62 -7.22
N SER A 134 -10.87 -13.03 -7.19
CA SER A 134 -12.02 -12.12 -7.18
C SER A 134 -12.07 -11.21 -5.95
N GLU A 135 -11.61 -11.68 -4.80
CA GLU A 135 -11.55 -10.88 -3.57
C GLU A 135 -10.50 -9.77 -3.69
N ILE A 136 -9.35 -10.09 -4.29
CA ILE A 136 -8.29 -9.11 -4.59
C ILE A 136 -8.77 -8.08 -5.62
N GLN A 137 -9.44 -8.53 -6.69
CA GLN A 137 -10.04 -7.62 -7.68
C GLN A 137 -11.00 -6.64 -7.01
N LEU A 138 -11.89 -7.13 -6.14
CA LEU A 138 -12.86 -6.30 -5.43
C LEU A 138 -12.19 -5.23 -4.56
N LEU A 139 -11.13 -5.58 -3.83
CA LEU A 139 -10.39 -4.63 -3.01
C LEU A 139 -9.67 -3.57 -3.88
N ALA A 140 -9.06 -3.99 -4.98
CA ALA A 140 -8.43 -3.06 -5.93
C ALA A 140 -9.45 -2.11 -6.57
N GLN A 141 -10.64 -2.60 -6.93
CA GLN A 141 -11.75 -1.78 -7.43
C GLN A 141 -12.24 -0.78 -6.38
N LYS A 142 -12.35 -1.19 -5.12
CA LYS A 142 -12.72 -0.28 -4.02
C LYS A 142 -11.69 0.83 -3.82
N TYR A 143 -10.39 0.50 -3.81
CA TYR A 143 -9.32 1.49 -3.79
C TYR A 143 -9.45 2.48 -4.94
N PHE A 144 -9.66 1.98 -6.16
CA PHE A 144 -9.78 2.81 -7.36
C PHE A 144 -10.98 3.75 -7.32
N LYS A 145 -12.11 3.29 -6.77
CA LYS A 145 -13.30 4.10 -6.52
C LYS A 145 -12.99 5.24 -5.54
N CYS A 146 -12.32 4.96 -4.42
CA CYS A 146 -11.92 6.00 -3.46
C CYS A 146 -11.05 7.07 -4.11
N LEU A 147 -10.06 6.68 -4.93
CA LEU A 147 -9.21 7.67 -5.62
C LEU A 147 -10.02 8.57 -6.57
N LYS A 148 -10.96 8.00 -7.33
CA LYS A 148 -11.82 8.76 -8.25
C LYS A 148 -12.66 9.80 -7.52
N GLU A 149 -13.24 9.42 -6.38
CA GLU A 149 -14.06 10.31 -5.55
C GLU A 149 -13.22 11.44 -4.94
N LEU A 150 -12.01 11.12 -4.48
CA LEU A 150 -11.12 12.07 -3.81
C LEU A 150 -10.40 13.04 -4.76
N TYR A 151 -10.17 12.68 -6.01
CA TYR A 151 -9.47 13.52 -6.98
C TYR A 151 -10.37 14.23 -8.02
N GLN A 152 -11.70 14.21 -7.86
CA GLN A 152 -12.71 14.80 -8.77
C GLN A 152 -12.24 14.97 -10.23
N GLY A 153 -12.48 13.96 -11.08
CA GLY A 153 -12.17 14.01 -12.52
C GLY A 153 -10.90 13.26 -12.95
N TRP A 154 -10.28 12.49 -12.05
CA TRP A 154 -9.17 11.63 -12.40
C TRP A 154 -9.64 10.41 -13.23
N THR A 155 -9.13 10.28 -14.45
CA THR A 155 -9.31 9.11 -15.32
C THR A 155 -7.93 8.59 -15.78
N PRO A 156 -7.75 7.27 -15.98
CA PRO A 156 -6.50 6.72 -16.52
C PRO A 156 -6.10 7.28 -17.89
N ALA A 157 -7.07 7.83 -18.64
CA ALA A 157 -6.87 8.47 -19.94
C ALA A 157 -6.30 9.90 -19.82
N ASN A 158 -6.39 10.56 -18.65
CA ASN A 158 -5.95 11.94 -18.44
C ASN A 158 -4.45 12.04 -18.04
N ARG A 159 -3.56 11.24 -18.65
CA ARG A 159 -2.10 11.23 -18.41
C ARG A 159 -1.38 12.56 -18.72
N SER A 160 -2.08 13.63 -19.12
CA SER A 160 -1.49 14.86 -19.66
C SER A 160 -1.11 15.94 -18.63
N TRP A 161 -1.26 15.71 -17.33
CA TRP A 161 -0.95 16.74 -16.30
C TRP A 161 0.42 16.59 -15.62
N SER A 162 1.26 15.64 -16.03
CA SER A 162 2.64 15.49 -15.56
C SER A 162 3.67 16.27 -16.39
N ARG A 163 3.23 17.25 -17.20
CA ARG A 163 4.09 18.24 -17.85
C ARG A 163 3.49 19.65 -17.73
N ARG A 164 3.50 20.23 -16.54
CA ARG A 164 3.60 21.69 -16.32
C ARG A 164 4.35 21.94 -15.04
#